data_AF-A0A2M7DUX8-F1
#
_entry.id   AF-A0A2M7DUX8-F1
#
_cell.length_a   1.000
_cell.length_b   1.000
_cell.length_c   1.000
_cell.angle_alpha   90.00
_cell.angle_beta   90.00
_cell.angle_gamma   90.00
#
_symmetry.space_group_name_H-M   'P 1'
#
loop_
_entity.id
_entity.type
_entity.pdbx_description
1 polymer ?
#
loop_
_entity_poly.entity_id
_entity_poly.type
_entity_poly.pdbx_seq_one_letter_code
_entity_poly.pdbx_strand_id
1 'polypeptide(L)'
;MQIIRNLGYVRFKKYFLDNESISDSTIISECDLSIEEIYRIKELVDELLIQNEFFHSSNVIENKISGVHYAKIATILKENGEHTINYSNFILYRGKYVIDYEKIKQLKTQNYFAKTEIEELGKLVQNLELINNRKQAIHRTLESVIKYQSNYLKSGDSLDLKPLTQRELSRRLDISPSHVCRVIRYKSIETPWHEEKPLRYFFPNKKTIIKKYIEELLDRNKNIGSDRELKMKIEEELKLSISRRSVTLYRNELQNRGNTKND
;
A
#
# COMPACT_ATOMS: atom_id res chain seq x y z
N MET A 1 24.96 -6.20 -20.00
CA MET A 1 25.39 -5.13 -20.92
C MET A 1 26.74 -4.59 -20.47
N GLN A 2 27.75 -4.52 -21.35
CA GLN A 2 29.10 -4.05 -20.98
C GLN A 2 29.09 -2.57 -20.56
N ILE A 3 28.24 -1.75 -21.19
CA ILE A 3 28.08 -0.32 -20.92
C ILE A 3 27.67 -0.06 -19.46
N ILE A 4 26.66 -0.77 -18.94
CA ILE A 4 26.20 -0.64 -17.54
C ILE A 4 27.30 -1.04 -16.55
N ARG A 5 28.11 -2.06 -16.89
CA ARG A 5 29.25 -2.48 -16.05
C ARG A 5 30.35 -1.40 -16.01
N ASN A 6 30.62 -0.77 -17.15
CA ASN A 6 31.60 0.32 -17.25
C ASN A 6 31.15 1.59 -16.50
N LEU A 7 29.83 1.85 -16.45
CA LEU A 7 29.27 2.99 -15.72
C LEU A 7 29.47 2.92 -14.21
N GLY A 8 29.46 1.70 -13.66
CA GLY A 8 29.50 1.44 -12.23
C GLY A 8 28.15 1.71 -11.53
N TYR A 9 27.91 1.02 -10.41
CA TYR A 9 26.64 1.05 -9.68
C TYR A 9 26.20 2.45 -9.25
N VAL A 10 27.12 3.27 -8.75
CA VAL A 10 26.81 4.60 -8.20
C VAL A 10 26.26 5.54 -9.28
N ARG A 11 26.91 5.61 -10.44
CA ARG A 11 26.47 6.44 -11.56
C ARG A 11 25.19 5.88 -12.19
N PHE A 12 25.10 4.56 -12.34
CA PHE A 12 23.89 3.92 -12.87
C PHE A 12 22.68 4.22 -11.98
N LYS A 13 22.83 4.09 -10.66
CA LYS A 13 21.78 4.44 -9.70
C LYS A 13 21.38 5.91 -9.84
N LYS A 14 22.34 6.82 -9.79
CA LYS A 14 22.09 8.27 -9.84
C LYS A 14 21.38 8.71 -11.13
N TYR A 15 21.84 8.22 -12.29
CA TYR A 15 21.40 8.76 -13.59
C TYR A 15 20.28 7.96 -14.26
N PHE A 16 20.09 6.69 -13.91
CA PHE A 16 19.12 5.82 -14.58
C PHE A 16 18.07 5.20 -13.65
N LEU A 17 18.27 5.21 -12.32
CA LEU A 17 17.32 4.64 -11.36
C LEU A 17 16.70 5.65 -10.38
N ASP A 18 17.42 6.71 -10.00
CA ASP A 18 16.93 7.72 -9.07
C ASP A 18 15.95 8.71 -9.73
N ASN A 19 15.12 9.34 -8.91
CA ASN A 19 13.95 10.14 -9.34
C ASN A 19 14.26 11.57 -9.80
N GLU A 20 15.53 11.95 -9.92
CA GLU A 20 15.88 13.27 -10.41
C GLU A 20 15.63 13.31 -11.92
N SER A 21 14.82 14.26 -12.38
CA SER A 21 14.63 14.55 -13.80
C SER A 21 15.92 15.14 -14.37
N ILE A 22 16.93 14.29 -14.56
CA ILE A 22 18.21 14.68 -15.12
C ILE A 22 18.04 14.73 -16.65
N SER A 23 18.36 15.87 -17.25
CA SER A 23 18.31 16.02 -18.71
C SER A 23 19.33 15.10 -19.38
N ASP A 24 18.98 14.61 -20.57
CA ASP A 24 19.84 13.73 -21.37
C ASP A 24 21.20 14.40 -21.68
N SER A 25 21.21 15.72 -21.87
CA SER A 25 22.44 16.51 -22.02
C SER A 25 23.40 16.37 -20.84
N THR A 26 22.87 16.31 -19.61
CA THR A 26 23.67 16.16 -18.39
C THR A 26 24.21 14.74 -18.28
N ILE A 27 23.42 13.73 -18.67
CA ILE A 27 23.86 12.34 -18.67
C ILE A 27 24.99 12.14 -19.68
N ILE A 28 24.89 12.73 -20.88
CA ILE A 28 25.96 12.69 -21.89
C ILE A 28 27.25 13.28 -21.33
N SER A 29 27.19 14.48 -20.72
CA SER A 29 28.38 15.15 -20.21
C SER A 29 29.02 14.45 -19.01
N GLU A 30 28.21 13.85 -18.13
CA GLU A 30 28.69 13.27 -16.86
C GLU A 30 29.06 11.79 -16.98
N CYS A 31 28.43 11.07 -17.91
CA CYS A 31 28.61 9.63 -18.09
C CYS A 31 29.42 9.26 -19.33
N ASP A 32 29.75 10.22 -20.20
CA ASP A 32 30.48 10.01 -21.46
C ASP A 32 29.82 8.92 -22.33
N LEU A 33 28.50 9.02 -22.47
CA LEU A 33 27.67 8.08 -23.22
C LEU A 33 27.10 8.74 -24.49
N SER A 34 26.94 7.94 -25.54
CA SER A 34 26.18 8.38 -26.72
C SER A 34 24.67 8.44 -26.42
N ILE A 35 23.93 9.20 -27.23
CA ILE A 35 22.47 9.29 -27.14
C ILE A 35 21.83 7.90 -27.32
N GLU A 36 22.32 7.11 -28.28
CA GLU A 36 21.85 5.75 -28.53
C GLU A 36 22.08 4.84 -27.33
N GLU A 37 23.24 4.95 -26.67
CA GLU A 37 23.55 4.17 -25.47
C GLU A 37 22.62 4.52 -24.30
N ILE A 38 22.33 5.82 -24.11
CA ILE A 38 21.36 6.27 -23.10
C ILE A 38 19.98 5.67 -23.36
N TYR A 39 19.48 5.74 -24.59
CA TYR A 39 18.17 5.17 -24.93
C TYR A 39 18.14 3.66 -24.72
N ARG A 40 19.21 2.96 -25.12
CA ARG A 40 19.29 1.50 -24.96
C ARG A 40 19.34 1.08 -23.49
N ILE A 41 19.99 1.87 -22.64
CA ILE A 41 19.96 1.65 -21.19
C ILE A 41 18.56 1.93 -20.63
N LYS A 42 17.92 3.04 -21.03
CA LYS A 42 16.56 3.40 -20.58
C LYS A 42 15.54 2.33 -20.98
N GLU A 43 15.59 1.85 -22.22
CA GLU A 43 14.72 0.79 -22.74
C GLU A 43 14.90 -0.51 -21.95
N LEU A 44 16.15 -0.91 -21.67
CA LEU A 44 16.43 -2.09 -20.86
C LEU A 44 15.94 -1.93 -19.42
N VAL A 45 16.09 -0.73 -18.84
CA VAL A 45 15.53 -0.42 -17.52
C VAL A 45 14.01 -0.54 -17.57
N ASP A 46 13.34 0.11 -18.52
CA ASP A 46 11.89 0.07 -18.65
C ASP A 46 11.37 -1.36 -18.85
N GLU A 47 12.03 -2.18 -19.66
CA GLU A 47 11.69 -3.60 -19.85
C GLU A 47 11.81 -4.39 -18.53
N LEU A 48 12.91 -4.23 -17.80
CA LEU A 48 13.09 -4.86 -16.49
C LEU A 48 12.05 -4.39 -15.47
N LEU A 49 11.66 -3.11 -15.52
CA LEU A 49 10.63 -2.55 -14.65
C LEU A 49 9.25 -3.16 -14.93
N ILE A 50 8.89 -3.25 -16.22
CA ILE A 50 7.65 -3.89 -16.66
C ILE A 50 7.63 -5.35 -16.23
N GLN A 51 8.73 -6.08 -16.46
CA GLN A 51 8.85 -7.48 -16.02
C GLN A 51 8.68 -7.60 -14.50
N ASN A 52 9.35 -6.76 -13.71
CA ASN A 52 9.29 -6.81 -12.25
C ASN A 52 7.87 -6.54 -11.69
N GLU A 53 7.00 -5.81 -12.39
CA GLU A 53 5.59 -5.67 -11.99
C GLU A 53 4.87 -7.02 -11.87
N PHE A 54 5.25 -8.00 -12.68
CA PHE A 54 4.61 -9.31 -12.75
C PHE A 54 5.26 -10.36 -11.85
N PHE A 55 6.50 -10.15 -11.39
CA PHE A 55 7.28 -11.15 -10.66
C PHE A 55 7.12 -11.10 -9.12
N HIS A 56 6.42 -10.11 -8.57
CA HIS A 56 6.08 -10.12 -7.14
C HIS A 56 4.77 -10.89 -6.88
N SER A 57 4.85 -12.22 -6.92
CA SER A 57 3.77 -13.07 -6.42
C SER A 57 3.61 -12.86 -4.91
N SER A 58 2.40 -12.48 -4.49
CA SER A 58 2.03 -12.46 -3.08
C SER A 58 2.04 -13.87 -2.50
N ASN A 59 2.55 -14.02 -1.29
CA ASN A 59 2.50 -15.25 -0.50
C ASN A 59 1.27 -15.32 0.42
N VAL A 60 0.36 -14.33 0.37
CA VAL A 60 -0.89 -14.35 1.14
C VAL A 60 -1.62 -15.70 0.97
N ILE A 61 -1.90 -16.37 2.09
CA ILE A 61 -2.51 -17.71 2.13
C ILE A 61 -3.88 -17.76 1.43
N GLU A 62 -4.65 -16.66 1.45
CA GLU A 62 -5.91 -16.54 0.69
C GLU A 62 -5.73 -16.77 -0.83
N ASN A 63 -4.52 -16.55 -1.38
CA ASN A 63 -4.23 -16.87 -2.78
C ASN A 63 -4.43 -18.35 -3.10
N LYS A 64 -4.11 -19.25 -2.15
CA LYS A 64 -4.19 -20.71 -2.35
C LYS A 64 -5.62 -21.25 -2.23
N ILE A 65 -6.49 -20.55 -1.51
CA ILE A 65 -7.80 -21.06 -1.11
C ILE A 65 -8.91 -20.50 -2.01
N SER A 66 -8.78 -19.27 -2.51
CA SER A 66 -9.87 -18.56 -3.21
C SER A 66 -9.57 -18.19 -4.66
N GLY A 67 -8.38 -18.53 -5.20
CA GLY A 67 -7.97 -18.16 -6.56
C GLY A 67 -7.81 -16.64 -6.78
N VAL A 68 -7.80 -15.86 -5.69
CA VAL A 68 -7.56 -14.42 -5.71
C VAL A 68 -6.05 -14.23 -5.78
N HIS A 69 -5.54 -13.33 -6.63
CA HIS A 69 -4.13 -12.96 -6.64
C HIS A 69 -3.94 -11.59 -6.00
N TYR A 70 -3.32 -11.57 -4.82
CA TYR A 70 -2.85 -10.34 -4.19
C TYR A 70 -1.56 -9.84 -4.85
N ALA A 71 -1.38 -8.53 -4.89
CA ALA A 71 -0.12 -7.89 -5.26
C ALA A 71 0.55 -7.30 -4.01
N LYS A 72 1.74 -7.80 -3.68
CA LYS A 72 2.55 -7.25 -2.58
C LYS A 72 3.08 -5.88 -2.98
N ILE A 73 2.61 -4.82 -2.35
CA ILE A 73 2.94 -3.45 -2.76
C ILE A 73 4.03 -2.78 -1.93
N ALA A 74 4.23 -3.20 -0.69
CA ALA A 74 5.24 -2.65 0.19
C ALA A 74 5.62 -3.62 1.32
N THR A 75 6.82 -3.43 1.84
CA THR A 75 7.29 -3.94 3.13
C THR A 75 7.41 -2.76 4.09
N ILE A 76 6.86 -2.90 5.29
CA ILE A 76 7.04 -1.92 6.36
C ILE A 76 8.32 -2.27 7.11
N LEU A 77 9.31 -1.40 7.06
CA LEU A 77 10.57 -1.57 7.79
C LEU A 77 10.50 -0.86 9.14
N LYS A 78 11.33 -1.29 10.08
CA LYS A 78 11.50 -0.65 11.39
C LYS A 78 12.96 -0.23 11.53
N GLU A 79 13.22 1.07 11.49
CA GLU A 79 14.55 1.67 11.59
C GLU A 79 14.53 2.71 12.72
N ASN A 80 15.44 2.62 13.68
CA ASN A 80 15.56 3.56 14.81
C ASN A 80 14.26 3.83 15.60
N GLY A 81 13.33 2.86 15.61
CA GLY A 81 12.04 2.99 16.29
C GLY A 81 10.93 3.64 15.47
N GLU A 82 11.24 4.10 14.26
CA GLU A 82 10.28 4.59 13.27
C GLU A 82 9.96 3.52 12.22
N HIS A 83 8.78 3.63 11.60
CA HIS A 83 8.40 2.74 10.51
C HIS A 83 8.51 3.47 9.18
N THR A 84 9.17 2.85 8.23
CA THR A 84 9.34 3.37 6.86
C THR A 84 8.66 2.43 5.86
N ILE A 85 8.25 3.00 4.72
CA ILE A 85 7.62 2.24 3.63
C ILE A 85 8.71 1.90 2.62
N ASN A 86 8.99 0.61 2.44
CA ASN A 86 9.79 0.12 1.32
C ASN A 86 8.86 -0.45 0.25
N TYR A 87 8.78 0.18 -0.93
CA TYR A 87 7.88 -0.28 -1.98
C TYR A 87 8.41 -1.53 -2.67
N SER A 88 7.55 -2.54 -2.84
CA SER A 88 7.92 -3.77 -3.54
C SER A 88 8.10 -3.54 -5.03
N ASN A 89 7.27 -2.68 -5.63
CA ASN A 89 7.35 -2.34 -7.05
C ASN A 89 8.01 -0.97 -7.23
N PHE A 90 9.05 -0.93 -8.07
CA PHE A 90 9.78 0.27 -8.43
C PHE A 90 8.89 1.40 -8.96
N ILE A 91 7.79 1.12 -9.67
CA ILE A 91 6.89 2.16 -10.18
C ILE A 91 6.18 2.92 -9.04
N LEU A 92 5.93 2.26 -7.91
CA LEU A 92 5.39 2.91 -6.71
C LEU A 92 6.44 3.75 -5.98
N TYR A 93 7.70 3.33 -6.03
CA TYR A 93 8.85 4.11 -5.53
C TYR A 93 9.18 5.30 -6.43
N ARG A 94 9.01 5.15 -7.75
CA ARG A 94 9.24 6.22 -8.72
C ARG A 94 8.29 7.37 -8.42
N GLY A 95 8.81 8.58 -8.48
CA GLY A 95 8.16 9.81 -8.08
C GLY A 95 6.92 10.12 -8.93
N LYS A 96 6.37 11.30 -8.71
CA LYS A 96 5.26 11.79 -9.53
C LYS A 96 5.78 12.24 -10.89
N TYR A 97 5.00 12.01 -11.93
CA TYR A 97 5.22 12.67 -13.20
C TYR A 97 5.05 14.18 -13.00
N VAL A 98 6.05 14.94 -13.43
CA VAL A 98 5.99 16.41 -13.49
C VAL A 98 5.42 16.79 -14.85
N ILE A 99 4.28 17.48 -14.83
CA ILE A 99 3.56 17.89 -16.04
C ILE A 99 3.70 19.40 -16.16
N ASP A 100 4.35 19.87 -17.23
CA ASP A 100 4.45 21.29 -17.54
C ASP A 100 3.21 21.76 -18.31
N TYR A 101 2.20 22.19 -17.56
CA TYR A 101 0.93 22.67 -18.12
C TYR A 101 1.07 23.93 -18.95
N GLU A 102 2.02 24.82 -18.62
CA GLU A 102 2.25 26.05 -19.38
C GLU A 102 2.87 25.73 -20.73
N LYS A 103 3.85 24.84 -20.78
CA LYS A 103 4.42 24.38 -22.05
C LYS A 103 3.38 23.68 -22.91
N ILE A 104 2.56 22.80 -22.32
CA ILE A 104 1.45 22.14 -23.04
C ILE A 104 0.47 23.17 -23.60
N LYS A 105 0.14 24.21 -22.84
CA LYS A 105 -0.75 25.28 -23.30
C LYS A 105 -0.15 26.08 -24.45
N GLN A 106 1.13 26.42 -24.39
CA GLN A 106 1.86 27.10 -25.49
C GLN A 106 1.87 26.24 -26.76
N LEU A 107 2.12 24.94 -26.63
CA LEU A 107 2.14 24.03 -27.77
C LEU A 107 0.76 23.91 -28.45
N LYS A 108 -0.32 23.99 -27.66
CA LYS A 108 -1.70 24.01 -28.18
C LYS A 108 -2.06 25.31 -28.89
N THR A 109 -1.56 26.46 -28.44
CA THR A 109 -1.89 27.77 -29.02
C THR A 109 -1.07 28.11 -30.26
N GLN A 110 0.15 27.57 -30.39
CA GLN A 110 1.05 27.88 -31.49
C GLN A 110 0.79 27.05 -32.77
N ASN A 111 -0.26 26.21 -32.82
CA ASN A 111 -0.63 25.37 -33.97
C ASN A 111 0.52 24.50 -34.54
N TYR A 112 1.53 24.17 -33.73
CA TYR A 112 2.65 23.32 -34.15
C TYR A 112 2.25 21.86 -34.42
N PHE A 113 1.09 21.43 -33.92
CA PHE A 113 0.62 20.05 -33.97
C PHE A 113 -0.70 19.92 -34.72
N ALA A 114 -0.87 18.78 -35.40
CA ALA A 114 -2.15 18.41 -35.95
C ALA A 114 -3.20 18.23 -34.85
N LYS A 115 -4.48 18.40 -35.19
CA LYS A 115 -5.59 18.25 -34.24
C LYS A 115 -5.56 16.88 -33.51
N THR A 116 -5.21 15.82 -34.23
CA THR A 116 -5.08 14.46 -33.69
C THR A 116 -4.00 14.36 -32.61
N GLU A 117 -2.85 14.97 -32.84
CA GLU A 117 -1.73 14.98 -31.88
C GLU A 117 -2.08 15.76 -30.60
N ILE A 118 -2.86 16.85 -30.74
CA ILE A 118 -3.36 17.61 -29.58
C ILE A 118 -4.33 16.77 -28.74
N GLU A 119 -5.19 15.97 -29.37
CA GLU A 119 -6.11 15.06 -28.68
C GLU A 119 -5.35 13.93 -27.97
N GLU A 120 -4.35 13.35 -28.61
CA GLU A 120 -3.47 12.33 -28.03
C GLU A 120 -2.68 12.87 -26.83
N LEU A 121 -2.13 14.08 -26.94
CA LEU A 121 -1.47 14.77 -25.83
C LEU A 121 -2.42 14.97 -24.65
N GLY A 122 -3.68 15.36 -24.92
CA GLY A 122 -4.71 15.47 -23.89
C GLY A 122 -4.95 14.16 -23.14
N LYS A 123 -5.07 13.04 -23.87
CA LYS A 123 -5.22 11.69 -23.28
C LYS A 123 -4.00 11.30 -22.47
N LEU A 124 -2.79 11.59 -22.97
CA LEU A 124 -1.55 11.30 -22.27
C LEU A 124 -1.49 12.04 -20.93
N VAL A 125 -1.77 13.34 -20.91
CA VAL A 125 -1.79 14.15 -19.68
C VAL A 125 -2.78 13.58 -18.66
N GLN A 126 -4.00 13.25 -19.09
CA GLN A 126 -5.01 12.62 -18.22
C GLN A 126 -4.51 11.29 -17.65
N ASN A 127 -3.86 10.45 -18.47
CA ASN A 127 -3.29 9.19 -18.00
C ASN A 127 -2.21 9.41 -16.93
N LEU A 128 -1.31 10.39 -17.14
CA LEU A 128 -0.26 10.74 -16.17
C LEU A 128 -0.85 11.24 -14.85
N GLU A 129 -1.89 12.09 -14.90
CA GLU A 129 -2.63 12.54 -13.71
C GLU A 129 -3.27 11.37 -12.96
N LEU A 130 -3.92 10.44 -13.67
CA LEU A 130 -4.51 9.25 -13.07
C LEU A 130 -3.45 8.37 -12.40
N ILE A 131 -2.27 8.20 -13.01
CA ILE A 131 -1.16 7.47 -12.41
C ILE A 131 -0.68 8.17 -11.13
N ASN A 132 -0.47 9.49 -11.18
CA ASN A 132 -0.06 10.29 -10.01
C ASN A 132 -1.07 10.18 -8.87
N ASN A 133 -2.36 10.29 -9.18
CA ASN A 133 -3.44 10.16 -8.20
C ASN A 133 -3.47 8.77 -7.56
N ARG A 134 -3.28 7.71 -8.37
CA ARG A 134 -3.18 6.34 -7.88
C ARG A 134 -1.98 6.15 -6.95
N LYS A 135 -0.79 6.64 -7.33
CA LYS A 135 0.42 6.57 -6.49
C LYS A 135 0.19 7.28 -5.15
N GLN A 136 -0.36 8.49 -5.19
CA GLN A 136 -0.66 9.28 -4.00
C GLN A 136 -1.68 8.59 -3.09
N ALA A 137 -2.75 8.00 -3.66
CA ALA A 137 -3.76 7.30 -2.88
C ALA A 137 -3.19 6.07 -2.17
N ILE A 138 -2.33 5.29 -2.85
CA ILE A 138 -1.61 4.16 -2.24
C ILE A 138 -0.70 4.65 -1.10
N HIS A 139 0.14 5.65 -1.38
CA HIS A 139 1.08 6.19 -0.39
C HIS A 139 0.35 6.69 0.87
N ARG A 140 -0.65 7.56 0.71
CA ARG A 140 -1.43 8.09 1.85
C ARG A 140 -2.20 7.00 2.60
N THR A 141 -2.62 5.93 1.92
CA THR A 141 -3.22 4.76 2.58
C THR A 141 -2.22 4.04 3.47
N LEU A 142 -1.00 3.80 2.97
CA LEU A 142 0.06 3.15 3.73
C LEU A 142 0.54 4.00 4.93
N GLU A 143 0.70 5.32 4.74
CA GLU A 143 0.99 6.24 5.84
C GLU A 143 -0.10 6.21 6.92
N SER A 144 -1.37 6.13 6.50
CA SER A 144 -2.50 5.99 7.42
C SER A 144 -2.39 4.69 8.21
N VAL A 145 -2.05 3.57 7.56
CA VAL A 145 -1.82 2.29 8.24
C VAL A 145 -0.70 2.41 9.26
N ILE A 146 0.47 2.95 8.89
CA ILE A 146 1.60 3.14 9.80
C ILE A 146 1.20 3.97 11.02
N LYS A 147 0.54 5.11 10.79
CA LYS A 147 0.17 6.03 11.85
C LYS A 147 -0.90 5.46 12.79
N TYR A 148 -1.97 4.89 12.24
CA TYR A 148 -3.10 4.42 13.05
C TYR A 148 -2.86 3.06 13.69
N GLN A 149 -2.13 2.18 13.02
CA GLN A 149 -1.80 0.84 13.51
C GLN A 149 -0.38 0.76 14.08
N SER A 150 0.18 1.88 14.53
CA SER A 150 1.56 1.92 15.05
C SER A 150 1.79 0.97 16.24
N ASN A 151 0.80 0.74 17.11
CA ASN A 151 0.97 -0.17 18.25
C ASN A 151 1.12 -1.61 17.74
N TYR A 152 0.18 -2.03 16.88
CA TYR A 152 0.24 -3.33 16.20
C TYR A 152 1.56 -3.55 15.44
N LEU A 153 2.01 -2.55 14.67
CA LEU A 153 3.27 -2.65 13.92
C LEU A 153 4.52 -2.69 14.82
N LYS A 154 4.42 -2.26 16.08
CA LYS A 154 5.52 -2.37 17.06
C LYS A 154 5.55 -3.71 17.78
N SER A 155 4.38 -4.22 18.18
CA SER A 155 4.26 -5.41 19.03
C SER A 155 4.08 -6.71 18.25
N GLY A 156 3.46 -6.66 17.08
CA GLY A 156 2.96 -7.84 16.37
C GLY A 156 1.69 -8.45 16.97
N ASP A 157 1.22 -7.95 18.12
CA ASP A 157 0.06 -8.49 18.82
C ASP A 157 -1.23 -8.03 18.15
N SER A 158 -2.05 -8.99 17.72
CA SER A 158 -3.31 -8.71 17.03
C SER A 158 -4.33 -7.92 17.87
N LEU A 159 -4.17 -7.89 19.20
CA LEU A 159 -4.98 -7.08 20.12
C LEU A 159 -4.64 -5.59 20.05
N ASP A 160 -3.44 -5.23 19.61
CA ASP A 160 -3.02 -3.83 19.46
C ASP A 160 -3.58 -3.17 18.18
N LEU A 161 -4.34 -3.91 17.38
CA LEU A 161 -5.05 -3.37 16.23
C LEU A 161 -6.18 -2.45 16.69
N LYS A 162 -6.17 -1.23 16.16
CA LYS A 162 -7.22 -0.24 16.40
C LYS A 162 -8.30 -0.33 15.32
N PRO A 163 -9.58 -0.11 15.67
CA PRO A 163 -10.63 -0.07 14.68
C PRO A 163 -10.41 1.13 13.74
N LEU A 164 -10.40 0.84 12.44
CA LEU A 164 -10.26 1.84 11.37
C LEU A 164 -11.05 1.35 10.18
N THR A 165 -12.22 1.93 9.94
CA THR A 165 -13.04 1.54 8.79
C THR A 165 -12.52 2.19 7.50
N GLN A 166 -12.74 1.54 6.36
CA GLN A 166 -12.44 2.14 5.05
C GLN A 166 -13.21 3.46 4.81
N ARG A 167 -14.38 3.61 5.45
CA ARG A 167 -15.18 4.85 5.40
C ARG A 167 -14.55 5.99 6.21
N GLU A 168 -13.94 5.68 7.35
CA GLU A 168 -13.15 6.67 8.09
C GLU A 168 -11.88 7.04 7.34
N LEU A 169 -11.23 6.05 6.72
CA LEU A 169 -10.09 6.29 5.85
C LEU A 169 -10.46 7.22 4.68
N SER A 170 -11.60 6.98 4.02
CA SER A 170 -12.06 7.80 2.88
C SER A 170 -12.24 9.27 3.27
N ARG A 171 -12.82 9.53 4.46
CA ARG A 171 -12.98 10.89 5.00
C ARG A 171 -11.63 11.54 5.33
N ARG A 172 -10.67 10.78 5.85
CA ARG A 172 -9.34 11.31 6.21
C ARG A 172 -8.48 11.62 4.99
N LEU A 173 -8.64 10.82 3.94
CA LEU A 173 -7.87 10.98 2.70
C LEU A 173 -8.54 11.94 1.70
N ASP A 174 -9.78 12.37 1.97
CA ASP A 174 -10.61 13.16 1.07
C ASP A 174 -10.75 12.52 -0.32
N ILE A 175 -11.03 11.22 -0.33
CA ILE A 175 -11.28 10.44 -1.56
C ILE A 175 -12.55 9.61 -1.40
N SER A 176 -13.16 9.23 -2.53
CA SER A 176 -14.40 8.46 -2.51
C SER A 176 -14.22 7.07 -1.86
N PRO A 177 -15.26 6.52 -1.21
CA PRO A 177 -15.20 5.16 -0.66
C PRO A 177 -14.87 4.09 -1.70
N SER A 178 -15.34 4.27 -2.94
CA SER A 178 -15.03 3.37 -4.07
C SER A 178 -13.56 3.42 -4.46
N HIS A 179 -12.92 4.60 -4.38
CA HIS A 179 -11.49 4.74 -4.60
C HIS A 179 -10.68 4.04 -3.50
N VAL A 180 -11.02 4.25 -2.21
CA VAL A 180 -10.38 3.54 -1.10
C VAL A 180 -10.49 2.02 -1.25
N CYS A 181 -11.68 1.52 -1.59
CA CYS A 181 -11.90 0.10 -1.80
C CYS A 181 -10.98 -0.45 -2.91
N ARG A 182 -10.85 0.26 -4.04
CA ARG A 182 -9.95 -0.13 -5.14
C ARG A 182 -8.47 -0.10 -4.75
N VAL A 183 -8.06 0.87 -3.94
CA VAL A 183 -6.69 0.96 -3.43
C VAL A 183 -6.38 -0.23 -2.52
N ILE A 184 -7.33 -0.66 -1.69
CA ILE A 184 -7.12 -1.74 -0.71
C ILE A 184 -7.26 -3.13 -1.34
N ARG A 185 -8.20 -3.29 -2.27
CA ARG A 185 -8.58 -4.60 -2.82
C ARG A 185 -7.41 -5.26 -3.54
N TYR A 186 -7.18 -6.53 -3.21
CA TYR A 186 -6.13 -7.37 -3.81
C TYR A 186 -4.72 -6.79 -3.68
N LYS A 187 -4.48 -6.00 -2.62
CA LYS A 187 -3.13 -5.55 -2.24
C LYS A 187 -2.76 -6.13 -0.90
N SER A 188 -1.48 -6.40 -0.74
CA SER A 188 -0.90 -6.89 0.50
C SER A 188 0.34 -6.08 0.84
N ILE A 189 0.66 -6.06 2.13
CA ILE A 189 1.91 -5.51 2.64
C ILE A 189 2.58 -6.53 3.53
N GLU A 190 3.90 -6.50 3.53
CA GLU A 190 4.72 -7.26 4.47
C GLU A 190 4.96 -6.42 5.73
N THR A 191 4.72 -7.03 6.88
CA THR A 191 4.91 -6.41 8.19
C THR A 191 6.39 -6.38 8.59
N PRO A 192 6.79 -5.61 9.62
CA PRO A 192 8.19 -5.55 10.06
C PRO A 192 8.82 -6.89 10.49
N TRP A 193 7.99 -7.89 10.79
CA TRP A 193 8.42 -9.25 11.14
C TRP A 193 8.26 -10.24 9.98
N HIS A 194 8.25 -9.75 8.73
CA HIS A 194 8.22 -10.53 7.50
C HIS A 194 6.96 -11.38 7.27
N GLU A 195 5.85 -11.04 7.94
CA GLU A 195 4.57 -11.65 7.65
C GLU A 195 3.78 -10.82 6.63
N GLU A 196 3.35 -11.44 5.53
CA GLU A 196 2.52 -10.79 4.52
C GLU A 196 1.03 -10.82 4.91
N LYS A 197 0.41 -9.64 4.96
CA LYS A 197 -1.00 -9.48 5.26
C LYS A 197 -1.74 -8.77 4.13
N PRO A 198 -2.98 -9.17 3.80
CA PRO A 198 -3.86 -8.35 2.98
C PRO A 198 -3.97 -6.93 3.55
N LEU A 199 -3.92 -5.91 2.70
CA LEU A 199 -4.03 -4.52 3.14
C LEU A 199 -5.36 -4.28 3.88
N ARG A 200 -6.42 -5.01 3.51
CA ARG A 200 -7.73 -4.99 4.21
C ARG A 200 -7.64 -5.36 5.69
N TYR A 201 -6.66 -6.19 6.09
CA TYR A 201 -6.48 -6.64 7.48
C TYR A 201 -6.30 -5.47 8.45
N PHE A 202 -5.63 -4.39 8.00
CA PHE A 202 -5.32 -3.20 8.78
C PHE A 202 -6.51 -2.23 8.93
N PHE A 203 -7.67 -2.59 8.39
CA PHE A 203 -8.92 -1.81 8.48
C PHE A 203 -10.04 -2.58 9.20
N PRO A 204 -9.80 -3.10 10.42
CA PRO A 204 -10.82 -3.84 11.15
C PRO A 204 -11.92 -2.88 11.62
N ASN A 205 -13.16 -3.36 11.62
CA ASN A 205 -14.24 -2.64 12.29
C ASN A 205 -14.22 -2.96 13.79
N LYS A 206 -14.97 -2.16 14.56
CA LYS A 206 -15.12 -2.32 16.01
C LYS A 206 -15.59 -3.71 16.43
N LYS A 207 -16.53 -4.32 15.70
CA LYS A 207 -17.04 -5.68 15.98
C LYS A 207 -15.91 -6.71 15.86
N THR A 208 -15.06 -6.61 14.83
CA THR A 208 -13.93 -7.52 14.61
C THR A 208 -12.91 -7.45 15.74
N ILE A 209 -12.53 -6.24 16.17
CA ILE A 209 -11.58 -6.07 17.29
C ILE A 209 -12.13 -6.65 18.59
N ILE A 210 -13.37 -6.30 18.94
CA ILE A 210 -13.99 -6.79 20.17
C ILE A 210 -14.12 -8.31 20.16
N LYS A 211 -14.49 -8.91 19.02
CA LYS A 211 -14.57 -10.36 18.91
C LYS A 211 -13.23 -11.04 19.14
N LYS A 212 -12.16 -10.56 18.51
CA LYS A 212 -10.80 -11.11 18.71
C LYS A 212 -10.39 -11.04 20.17
N TYR A 213 -10.66 -9.92 20.83
CA TYR A 213 -10.38 -9.75 22.26
C TYR A 213 -11.17 -10.75 23.13
N ILE A 214 -12.47 -10.94 22.85
CA ILE A 214 -13.28 -11.93 23.58
C ILE A 214 -12.77 -13.36 23.32
N GLU A 215 -12.43 -13.69 22.07
CA GLU A 215 -11.88 -14.99 21.67
C GLU A 215 -10.58 -15.28 22.42
N GLU A 216 -9.68 -14.31 22.48
CA GLU A 216 -8.42 -14.47 23.19
C GLU A 216 -8.58 -14.59 24.72
N LEU A 217 -9.58 -13.90 25.29
CA LEU A 217 -9.95 -14.12 26.70
C LEU A 217 -10.53 -15.51 26.95
N LEU A 218 -11.30 -16.07 26.00
CA LEU A 218 -11.83 -17.45 26.06
C LEU A 218 -10.72 -18.48 26.00
N ASP A 219 -9.73 -18.25 25.13
CA ASP A 219 -8.59 -19.15 24.97
C ASP A 219 -7.66 -19.14 26.19
N ARG A 220 -7.42 -17.95 26.78
CA ARG A 220 -6.57 -17.80 27.97
C ARG A 220 -7.25 -18.25 29.27
N ASN A 221 -8.57 -18.06 29.39
CA ASN A 221 -9.33 -18.35 30.61
C ASN A 221 -10.69 -18.99 30.31
N LYS A 222 -10.93 -20.22 30.78
CA LYS A 222 -12.26 -20.87 30.67
C LYS A 222 -13.39 -20.11 31.39
N ASN A 223 -13.07 -19.19 32.31
CA ASN A 223 -14.05 -18.44 33.08
C ASN A 223 -13.81 -16.92 33.01
N ILE A 224 -14.37 -16.27 31.98
CA ILE A 224 -14.19 -14.83 31.69
C ILE A 224 -15.05 -13.94 32.62
N GLY A 225 -15.90 -14.55 33.44
CA GLY A 225 -16.91 -13.86 34.21
C GLY A 225 -18.19 -13.57 33.41
N SER A 226 -19.02 -12.71 33.97
CA SER A 226 -20.29 -12.25 33.42
C SER A 226 -20.11 -11.30 32.24
N ASP A 227 -21.14 -11.17 31.40
CA ASP A 227 -21.13 -10.22 30.27
C ASP A 227 -20.98 -8.76 30.72
N ARG A 228 -21.31 -8.46 31.99
CA ARG A 228 -21.11 -7.14 32.59
C ARG A 228 -19.63 -6.88 32.86
N GLU A 229 -18.90 -7.85 33.40
CA GLU A 229 -17.47 -7.74 33.65
C GLU A 229 -16.68 -7.69 32.35
N LEU A 230 -17.07 -8.52 31.37
CA LEU A 230 -16.46 -8.50 30.05
C LEU A 230 -16.64 -7.15 29.34
N LYS A 231 -17.83 -6.54 29.47
CA LYS A 231 -18.05 -5.16 29.02
C LYS A 231 -17.06 -4.19 29.67
N MET A 232 -16.91 -4.22 31.00
CA MET A 232 -16.00 -3.32 31.72
C MET A 232 -14.56 -3.49 31.25
N LYS A 233 -14.08 -4.73 31.11
CA LYS A 233 -12.74 -5.02 30.59
C LYS A 233 -12.53 -4.47 29.17
N ILE A 234 -13.51 -4.63 28.27
CA ILE A 234 -13.44 -4.08 26.90
C ILE A 234 -13.34 -2.54 26.94
N GLU A 235 -14.11 -1.87 27.80
CA GLU A 235 -14.09 -0.42 27.93
C GLU A 235 -12.79 0.09 28.58
N GLU A 236 -12.23 -0.67 29.52
CA GLU A 236 -10.99 -0.33 30.24
C GLU A 236 -9.73 -0.57 29.38
N GLU A 237 -9.62 -1.74 28.76
CA GLU A 237 -8.40 -2.16 28.05
C GLU A 237 -8.39 -1.67 26.59
N LEU A 238 -9.50 -1.83 25.86
CA LEU A 238 -9.57 -1.42 24.44
C LEU A 238 -9.99 0.04 24.26
N LYS A 239 -10.49 0.71 25.31
CA LYS A 239 -11.10 2.05 25.24
C LYS A 239 -12.25 2.13 24.22
N LEU A 240 -13.01 1.04 24.06
CA LEU A 240 -14.12 0.93 23.12
C LEU A 240 -15.45 0.75 23.86
N SER A 241 -16.38 1.70 23.74
CA SER A 241 -17.71 1.56 24.35
C SER A 241 -18.53 0.42 23.71
N ILE A 242 -19.21 -0.41 24.50
CA ILE A 242 -20.06 -1.47 23.95
C ILE A 242 -21.28 -1.72 24.84
N SER A 243 -22.42 -2.08 24.24
CA SER A 243 -23.60 -2.48 25.00
C SER A 243 -23.44 -3.90 25.57
N ARG A 244 -24.01 -4.17 26.75
CA ARG A 244 -24.03 -5.53 27.33
C ARG A 244 -24.63 -6.55 26.36
N ARG A 245 -25.72 -6.17 25.65
CA ARG A 245 -26.38 -7.03 24.65
C ARG A 245 -25.44 -7.41 23.51
N SER A 246 -24.60 -6.48 23.06
CA SER A 246 -23.61 -6.75 22.01
C SER A 246 -22.51 -7.69 22.51
N VAL A 247 -22.08 -7.57 23.77
CA VAL A 247 -21.12 -8.50 24.39
C VAL A 247 -21.71 -9.92 24.44
N THR A 248 -22.95 -10.07 24.94
CA THR A 248 -23.67 -11.36 24.95
C THR A 248 -23.77 -11.96 23.55
N LEU A 249 -24.18 -11.15 22.57
CA LEU A 249 -24.30 -11.60 21.18
C LEU A 249 -22.95 -12.11 20.63
N TYR A 250 -21.87 -11.34 20.81
CA TYR A 250 -20.56 -11.71 20.27
C TYR A 250 -19.97 -12.93 20.97
N ARG A 251 -20.15 -13.05 22.29
CA ARG A 251 -19.76 -14.23 23.07
C ARG A 251 -20.48 -15.49 22.58
N ASN A 252 -21.80 -15.43 22.40
CA ASN A 252 -22.60 -16.55 21.91
C ASN A 252 -22.21 -16.93 20.45
N GLU A 253 -22.00 -15.93 19.59
CA GLU A 253 -21.52 -16.15 18.20
C GLU A 253 -20.17 -16.90 18.17
N LEU A 254 -19.27 -16.67 19.15
CA LEU A 254 -17.97 -17.34 19.24
C LEU A 254 -18.08 -18.76 19.82
N GLN A 255 -18.86 -18.95 20.89
CA GLN A 255 -19.06 -20.27 21.50
C GLN A 255 -19.75 -21.25 20.54
N ASN A 256 -20.76 -20.79 19.79
CA ASN A 256 -21.47 -21.64 18.83
C ASN A 256 -20.57 -22.09 17.66
N ARG A 257 -19.59 -21.27 17.25
CA ARG A 257 -18.62 -21.63 16.20
C ARG A 257 -17.63 -22.70 16.65
N GLY A 258 -17.31 -22.75 17.94
CA GLY A 258 -16.49 -23.82 18.52
C GLY A 258 -17.18 -25.18 18.48
N ASN A 259 -18.50 -25.20 18.73
CA ASN A 259 -19.28 -26.44 18.72
C ASN A 259 -19.43 -27.02 17.31
N THR A 260 -19.67 -26.19 16.29
CA THR A 260 -19.81 -26.65 14.89
C THR A 260 -18.51 -27.12 14.22
N LYS A 261 -17.34 -26.95 14.85
CA LYS A 261 -16.05 -27.47 14.34
C LYS A 261 -15.70 -28.85 14.90
N ASN A 262 -16.46 -29.33 15.90
CA ASN A 262 -16.26 -30.62 16.59
C ASN A 262 -17.30 -31.68 16.19
N ASP A 263 -18.18 -31.37 15.23
CA ASP A 263 -19.10 -32.28 14.56
C ASP A 263 -18.66 -32.46 13.09
#